data_AF-A0A961KBJ1-F1
#
_entry.id   AF-A0A961KBJ1-F1
#
_cell.length_a   1.000
_cell.length_b   1.000
_cell.length_c   1.000
_cell.angle_alpha   90.00
_cell.angle_beta   90.00
_cell.angle_gamma   90.00
#
_symmetry.space_group_name_H-M   'P 1'
#
loop_
_entity.id
_entity.type
_entity.pdbx_description
1 polymer ?
#
loop_
_entity_poly.entity_id
_entity_poly.type
_entity_poly.pdbx_seq_one_letter_code
_entity_poly.pdbx_strand_id
1 'polypeptide(L)'
;MSWQAKALRAFSRHVMRPSLARDRTPEAARVHFERGARRLFRAPPFSLMQDGSAGGVRGLWVSNRPRHEGAVLYFHGGAYLLGSSRSHSALLAEIARRTGVRAFLPDYRLAPEHPFPAAFDDAVAAWDGLVAQGFAPDRIVLGGDSAGGGLALALL
;
A
#
# COMPACT_ATOMS: atom_id res chain seq x y z
N MET A 1 -6.57 18.52 25.62
CA MET A 1 -7.01 17.59 24.55
C MET A 1 -7.95 18.32 23.61
N SER A 2 -7.65 18.37 22.30
CA SER A 2 -8.51 19.04 21.31
C SER A 2 -9.82 18.29 21.08
N TRP A 3 -10.82 18.96 20.52
CA TRP A 3 -12.09 18.33 20.15
C TRP A 3 -11.90 17.25 19.07
N GLN A 4 -10.94 17.43 18.14
CA GLN A 4 -10.60 16.41 17.14
C GLN A 4 -10.08 15.14 17.80
N ALA A 5 -9.23 15.27 18.83
CA ALA A 5 -8.70 14.12 19.55
C ALA A 5 -9.80 13.36 20.31
N LYS A 6 -10.78 14.08 20.89
CA LYS A 6 -11.95 13.47 21.55
C LYS A 6 -12.84 12.73 20.54
N ALA A 7 -13.10 13.34 19.39
CA ALA A 7 -13.89 12.72 18.32
C ALA A 7 -13.20 11.46 17.76
N LEU A 8 -11.90 11.53 17.49
CA LEU A 8 -11.11 10.39 17.03
C LEU A 8 -11.14 9.25 18.06
N ARG A 9 -10.93 9.55 19.35
CA ARG A 9 -11.02 8.55 20.43
C ARG A 9 -12.41 7.90 20.50
N ALA A 10 -13.46 8.69 20.41
CA ALA A 10 -14.83 8.17 20.43
C ALA A 10 -15.09 7.24 19.23
N PHE A 11 -14.64 7.65 18.03
CA PHE A 11 -14.73 6.84 16.82
C PHE A 11 -13.93 5.54 16.94
N SER A 12 -12.67 5.59 17.38
CA SER A 12 -11.86 4.39 17.59
C SER A 12 -12.50 3.43 18.58
N ARG A 13 -13.06 3.93 19.69
CA ARG A 13 -13.65 3.11 20.76
C ARG A 13 -14.97 2.46 20.35
N HIS A 14 -15.84 3.19 19.66
CA HIS A 14 -17.22 2.74 19.42
C HIS A 14 -17.46 2.22 17.99
N VAL A 15 -16.56 2.52 17.04
CA VAL A 15 -16.70 2.09 15.65
C VAL A 15 -15.58 1.13 15.25
N MET A 16 -14.31 1.56 15.32
CA MET A 16 -13.20 0.73 14.85
C MET A 16 -13.01 -0.52 15.70
N ARG A 17 -12.93 -0.39 17.03
CA ARG A 17 -12.63 -1.53 17.92
C ARG A 17 -13.68 -2.65 17.85
N PRO A 18 -15.00 -2.38 17.89
CA PRO A 18 -16.00 -3.41 17.69
C PRO A 18 -15.97 -4.01 16.28
N SER A 19 -15.68 -3.20 15.26
CA SER A 19 -15.54 -3.65 13.88
C SER A 19 -14.41 -4.66 13.71
N LEU A 20 -13.23 -4.37 14.26
CA LEU A 20 -12.07 -5.27 14.23
C LEU A 20 -12.31 -6.55 15.04
N ALA A 21 -13.08 -6.48 16.13
CA ALA A 21 -13.41 -7.64 16.95
C ALA A 21 -14.45 -8.58 16.32
N ARG A 22 -15.12 -8.17 15.23
CA ARG A 22 -16.11 -9.01 14.52
C ARG A 22 -15.45 -10.04 13.61
N ASP A 23 -14.28 -9.73 13.08
CA ASP A 23 -13.60 -10.58 12.12
C ASP A 23 -12.89 -11.72 12.85
N ARG A 24 -13.42 -12.93 12.73
CA ARG A 24 -12.90 -14.13 13.41
C ARG A 24 -11.88 -14.90 12.59
N THR A 25 -11.70 -14.55 11.32
CA THR A 25 -10.72 -15.18 10.42
C THR A 25 -9.97 -14.12 9.60
N PRO A 26 -8.72 -14.39 9.17
CA PRO A 26 -7.95 -13.50 8.29
C PRO A 26 -8.71 -13.10 7.02
N GLU A 27 -9.43 -14.04 6.41
CA GLU A 27 -10.13 -13.83 5.14
C GLU A 27 -11.29 -12.84 5.32
N ALA A 28 -12.06 -12.97 6.41
CA ALA A 28 -13.12 -12.03 6.73
C ALA A 28 -12.57 -10.61 6.97
N ALA A 29 -11.47 -10.51 7.72
CA ALA A 29 -10.80 -9.25 7.97
C ALA A 29 -10.28 -8.60 6.67
N ARG A 30 -9.71 -9.39 5.74
CA ARG A 30 -9.26 -8.91 4.43
C ARG A 30 -10.41 -8.35 3.60
N VAL A 31 -11.53 -9.09 3.50
CA VAL A 31 -12.71 -8.63 2.74
C VAL A 31 -13.29 -7.35 3.34
N HIS A 32 -13.36 -7.26 4.66
CA HIS A 32 -13.85 -6.07 5.34
C HIS A 32 -12.93 -4.87 5.09
N PHE A 33 -11.62 -5.06 5.27
CA PHE A 33 -10.61 -4.04 5.03
C PHE A 33 -10.68 -3.49 3.60
N GLU A 34 -10.74 -4.38 2.59
CA GLU A 34 -10.91 -4.02 1.17
C GLU A 34 -12.17 -3.18 0.92
N ARG A 35 -13.32 -3.61 1.44
CA ARG A 35 -14.59 -2.88 1.28
C ARG A 35 -14.56 -1.52 1.97
N GLY A 36 -13.97 -1.45 3.16
CA GLY A 36 -13.81 -0.22 3.92
C GLY A 36 -12.94 0.78 3.17
N ALA A 37 -11.77 0.35 2.71
CA ALA A 37 -10.83 1.18 1.97
C ALA A 37 -11.46 1.80 0.72
N ARG A 38 -12.16 0.99 -0.10
CA ARG A 38 -12.83 1.46 -1.33
C ARG A 38 -13.98 2.45 -1.08
N ARG A 39 -14.59 2.41 0.11
CA ARG A 39 -15.66 3.35 0.48
C ARG A 39 -15.11 4.67 1.01
N LEU A 40 -14.02 4.61 1.77
CA LEU A 40 -13.44 5.76 2.45
C LEU A 40 -12.51 6.56 1.55
N PHE A 41 -11.78 5.90 0.67
CA PHE A 41 -10.75 6.52 -0.15
C PHE A 41 -11.11 6.43 -1.63
N ARG A 42 -11.04 7.58 -2.31
CA ARG A 42 -11.26 7.69 -3.75
C ARG A 42 -10.01 8.26 -4.40
N ALA A 43 -9.59 7.63 -5.49
CA ALA A 43 -8.49 8.15 -6.28
C ALA A 43 -8.87 9.51 -6.88
N PRO A 44 -7.91 10.44 -7.03
CA PRO A 44 -8.15 11.69 -7.73
C PRO A 44 -8.53 11.43 -9.21
N PRO A 45 -9.24 12.37 -9.87
CA PRO A 45 -9.55 12.28 -11.29
C PRO A 45 -8.30 12.05 -12.16
N PHE A 46 -8.49 11.37 -13.29
CA PHE A 46 -7.45 11.05 -14.27
C PHE A 46 -6.31 10.15 -13.76
N SER A 47 -6.53 9.46 -12.65
CA SER A 47 -5.60 8.42 -12.19
C SER A 47 -5.68 7.21 -13.11
N LEU A 48 -4.56 6.87 -13.74
CA LEU A 48 -4.41 5.65 -14.52
C LEU A 48 -3.89 4.56 -13.58
N MET A 49 -4.60 3.43 -13.56
CA MET A 49 -4.28 2.26 -12.75
C MET A 49 -4.18 1.05 -13.68
N GLN A 50 -3.04 0.39 -13.70
CA GLN A 50 -2.77 -0.78 -14.54
C GLN A 50 -2.12 -1.91 -13.74
N ASP A 51 -2.65 -3.12 -13.89
CA ASP A 51 -2.00 -4.30 -13.33
C ASP A 51 -0.65 -4.55 -13.98
N GLY A 52 0.32 -4.93 -13.17
CA GLY A 52 1.65 -5.25 -13.66
C GLY A 52 2.44 -6.07 -12.66
N SER A 53 3.75 -6.09 -12.86
CA SER A 53 4.68 -6.75 -11.94
C SER A 53 6.05 -6.10 -11.96
N ALA A 54 6.81 -6.31 -10.90
CA ALA A 54 8.23 -5.99 -10.79
C ALA A 54 8.93 -7.15 -10.11
N GLY A 55 9.98 -7.70 -10.74
CA GLY A 55 10.74 -8.83 -10.18
C GLY A 55 9.88 -10.07 -9.93
N GLY A 56 8.86 -10.30 -10.75
CA GLY A 56 7.89 -11.39 -10.57
C GLY A 56 6.79 -11.12 -9.54
N VAL A 57 6.88 -10.04 -8.76
CA VAL A 57 5.86 -9.65 -7.78
C VAL A 57 4.74 -8.91 -8.48
N ARG A 58 3.53 -9.45 -8.43
CA ARG A 58 2.31 -8.82 -8.97
C ARG A 58 1.99 -7.54 -8.21
N GLY A 59 1.34 -6.59 -8.86
CA GLY A 59 0.91 -5.38 -8.21
C GLY A 59 0.18 -4.43 -9.14
N LEU A 60 0.06 -3.18 -8.69
CA LEU A 60 -0.61 -2.11 -9.41
C LEU A 60 0.36 -0.98 -9.71
N TRP A 61 0.49 -0.65 -10.99
CA TRP A 61 1.06 0.62 -11.44
C TRP A 61 -0.01 1.70 -11.40
N VAL A 62 0.33 2.82 -10.76
CA VAL A 62 -0.51 4.01 -10.66
C VAL A 62 0.24 5.22 -11.19
N SER A 63 -0.43 6.04 -11.99
CA SER A 63 0.11 7.31 -12.47
C SER A 63 -0.99 8.34 -12.63
N ASN A 64 -0.64 9.62 -12.57
CA ASN A 64 -1.57 10.71 -12.86
C ASN A 64 -0.80 11.82 -13.58
N ARG A 65 -0.86 11.79 -14.92
CA ARG A 65 -0.12 12.70 -15.82
C ARG A 65 1.36 12.84 -15.41
N PRO A 66 2.15 11.75 -15.51
CA PRO A 66 3.55 11.76 -15.07
C PRO A 66 4.35 12.83 -15.82
N ARG A 67 5.18 13.58 -15.08
CA ARG A 67 6.00 14.72 -15.53
C ARG A 67 7.48 14.52 -15.28
N HIS A 68 7.84 13.58 -14.42
CA HIS A 68 9.21 13.34 -14.00
C HIS A 68 9.58 11.87 -14.25
N GLU A 69 10.87 11.66 -14.51
CA GLU A 69 11.46 10.34 -14.53
C GLU A 69 11.64 9.81 -13.11
N GLY A 70 11.55 8.49 -12.94
CA GLY A 70 11.62 7.83 -11.63
C GLY A 70 10.33 7.13 -11.24
N ALA A 71 10.35 6.53 -10.06
CA ALA A 71 9.22 5.78 -9.51
C ALA A 71 9.11 5.93 -7.99
N VAL A 72 7.88 5.76 -7.49
CA VAL A 72 7.65 5.43 -6.07
C VAL A 72 7.39 3.93 -5.96
N LEU A 73 8.14 3.22 -5.14
CA LEU A 73 7.81 1.86 -4.71
C LEU A 73 7.12 1.95 -3.35
N TYR A 74 5.83 1.63 -3.31
CA TYR A 74 4.99 1.84 -2.12
C TYR A 74 4.46 0.54 -1.55
N PHE A 75 4.80 0.21 -0.31
CA PHE A 75 4.28 -0.96 0.39
C PHE A 75 3.05 -0.58 1.22
N HIS A 76 1.94 -1.28 0.99
CA HIS A 76 0.71 -1.00 1.72
C HIS A 76 0.79 -1.40 3.20
N GLY A 77 0.00 -0.75 4.05
CA GLY A 77 -0.25 -1.18 5.42
C GLY A 77 -1.22 -2.36 5.50
N GLY A 78 -1.38 -2.88 6.73
CA GLY A 78 -2.28 -4.00 7.01
C GLY A 78 -1.73 -5.05 7.97
N ALA A 79 -0.75 -4.70 8.80
CA ALA A 79 -0.16 -5.61 9.79
C ALA A 79 0.37 -6.93 9.21
N TYR A 80 0.84 -6.91 7.95
CA TYR A 80 1.26 -8.10 7.19
C TYR A 80 0.16 -9.17 6.96
N LEU A 81 -1.07 -8.85 7.34
CA LEU A 81 -2.22 -9.76 7.32
C LEU A 81 -3.30 -9.28 6.32
N LEU A 82 -3.40 -7.97 6.13
CA LEU A 82 -4.44 -7.28 5.40
C LEU A 82 -3.85 -6.40 4.29
N GLY A 83 -4.74 -5.88 3.46
CA GLY A 83 -4.40 -4.93 2.42
C GLY A 83 -4.09 -5.58 1.08
N SER A 84 -3.92 -4.72 0.10
CA SER A 84 -3.56 -5.04 -1.28
C SER A 84 -3.22 -3.75 -2.02
N SER A 85 -2.72 -3.91 -3.24
CA SER A 85 -2.60 -2.86 -4.24
C SER A 85 -3.92 -2.12 -4.50
N ARG A 86 -5.07 -2.79 -4.36
CA ARG A 86 -6.40 -2.18 -4.56
C ARG A 86 -6.85 -1.34 -3.38
N SER A 87 -6.70 -1.82 -2.15
CA SER A 87 -7.11 -1.06 -0.96
C SER A 87 -6.34 0.25 -0.81
N HIS A 88 -5.08 0.30 -1.26
CA HIS A 88 -4.24 1.49 -1.14
C HIS A 88 -4.08 2.28 -2.45
N SER A 89 -4.76 1.86 -3.52
CA SER A 89 -4.68 2.49 -4.84
C SER A 89 -5.03 3.99 -4.84
N ALA A 90 -6.01 4.41 -4.02
CA ALA A 90 -6.41 5.81 -3.91
C ALA A 90 -5.32 6.68 -3.26
N LEU A 91 -4.66 6.17 -2.21
CA LEU A 91 -3.52 6.84 -1.57
C LEU A 91 -2.36 6.96 -2.56
N LEU A 92 -2.03 5.87 -3.23
CA LEU A 92 -0.93 5.87 -4.20
C LEU A 92 -1.21 6.78 -5.39
N ALA A 93 -2.47 6.89 -5.83
CA ALA A 93 -2.87 7.83 -6.86
C ALA A 93 -2.71 9.29 -6.45
N GLU A 94 -2.98 9.63 -5.19
CA GLU A 94 -2.72 10.97 -4.66
C GLU A 94 -1.22 11.26 -4.55
N ILE A 95 -0.42 10.26 -4.17
CA ILE A 95 1.05 10.35 -4.20
C ILE A 95 1.52 10.61 -5.64
N ALA A 96 1.16 9.77 -6.60
CA ALA A 96 1.54 9.91 -8.00
C ALA A 96 1.12 11.27 -8.60
N ARG A 97 -0.06 11.77 -8.24
CA ARG A 97 -0.54 13.10 -8.66
C ARG A 97 0.34 14.24 -8.14
N ARG A 98 0.78 14.14 -6.88
CA ARG A 98 1.59 15.18 -6.22
C ARG A 98 3.05 15.12 -6.62
N THR A 99 3.61 13.93 -6.75
CA THR A 99 5.02 13.72 -7.10
C THR A 99 5.27 13.83 -8.60
N GLY A 100 4.25 13.60 -9.44
CA GLY A 100 4.39 13.60 -10.89
C GLY A 100 5.24 12.44 -11.43
N VAL A 101 5.50 11.40 -10.64
CA VAL A 101 6.15 10.15 -11.09
C VAL A 101 5.15 8.99 -11.13
N ARG A 102 5.55 7.89 -11.78
CA ARG A 102 4.81 6.63 -11.69
C ARG A 102 5.01 6.02 -10.30
N ALA A 103 4.05 5.22 -9.84
CA ALA A 103 4.14 4.56 -8.56
C ALA A 103 3.71 3.09 -8.68
N PHE A 104 4.39 2.19 -7.99
CA PHE A 104 4.10 0.76 -7.97
C PHE A 104 3.70 0.31 -6.57
N LEU A 105 2.61 -0.45 -6.49
CA LEU A 105 2.10 -1.06 -5.26
C LEU A 105 2.17 -2.59 -5.41
N PRO A 106 3.20 -3.27 -4.88
CA PRO A 106 3.27 -4.72 -4.92
C PRO A 106 2.20 -5.35 -4.02
N ASP A 107 1.57 -6.41 -4.53
CA ASP A 107 0.74 -7.34 -3.76
C ASP A 107 1.65 -8.38 -3.10
N TYR A 108 2.45 -7.93 -2.12
CA TYR A 108 3.39 -8.79 -1.41
C TYR A 108 2.65 -9.86 -0.58
N ARG A 109 3.30 -11.01 -0.39
CA ARG A 109 2.74 -12.16 0.33
C ARG A 109 2.39 -11.82 1.78
N LEU A 110 1.20 -12.26 2.20
CA LEU A 110 0.65 -11.99 3.53
C LEU A 110 0.73 -13.22 4.45
N ALA A 111 0.90 -12.96 5.74
CA ALA A 111 0.68 -13.93 6.79
C ALA A 111 -0.83 -14.17 6.97
N PRO A 112 -1.26 -15.34 7.49
CA PRO A 112 -0.43 -16.46 7.96
C PRO A 112 0.07 -17.43 6.88
N GLU A 113 -0.45 -17.36 5.66
CA GLU A 113 -0.12 -18.30 4.57
C GLU A 113 1.36 -18.20 4.18
N HIS A 114 1.91 -17.00 4.27
CA HIS A 114 3.30 -16.70 3.99
C HIS A 114 3.89 -15.90 5.16
N PRO A 115 4.41 -16.57 6.20
CA PRO A 115 5.03 -15.89 7.33
C PRO A 115 6.33 -15.19 6.90
N PHE A 116 6.90 -14.41 7.83
CA PHE A 116 8.24 -13.84 7.66
C PHE A 116 9.25 -14.94 7.23
N PRO A 117 10.12 -14.69 6.24
CA PRO A 117 10.43 -13.40 5.59
C PRO A 117 9.69 -13.10 4.28
N ALA A 118 8.61 -13.83 3.93
CA ALA A 118 8.04 -13.78 2.57
C ALA A 118 7.71 -12.37 2.04
N ALA A 119 7.11 -11.50 2.87
CA ALA A 119 6.81 -10.11 2.48
C ALA A 119 8.08 -9.27 2.23
N PHE A 120 9.15 -9.54 2.97
CA PHE A 120 10.44 -8.87 2.79
C PHE A 120 11.13 -9.34 1.51
N ASP A 121 11.12 -10.65 1.24
CA ASP A 121 11.66 -11.20 -0.01
C ASP A 121 10.95 -10.60 -1.24
N ASP A 122 9.62 -10.44 -1.17
CA ASP A 122 8.85 -9.79 -2.23
C ASP A 122 9.18 -8.29 -2.35
N ALA A 123 9.49 -7.61 -1.23
CA ALA A 123 9.90 -6.22 -1.24
C ALA A 123 11.26 -6.03 -1.94
N VAL A 124 12.23 -6.92 -1.64
CA VAL A 124 13.52 -6.96 -2.32
C VAL A 124 13.34 -7.25 -3.81
N ALA A 125 12.55 -8.27 -4.15
CA ALA A 125 12.28 -8.62 -5.55
C ALA A 125 11.61 -7.47 -6.33
N ALA A 126 10.66 -6.76 -5.71
CA ALA A 126 10.03 -5.60 -6.33
C ALA A 126 11.04 -4.46 -6.57
N TRP A 127 11.94 -4.19 -5.62
CA TRP A 127 13.02 -3.21 -5.79
C TRP A 127 13.94 -3.59 -6.95
N ASP A 128 14.50 -4.79 -6.94
CA ASP A 128 15.38 -5.29 -8.00
C ASP A 128 14.66 -5.28 -9.36
N GLY A 129 13.37 -5.60 -9.35
CA GLY A 129 12.51 -5.55 -10.51
C GLY A 129 12.35 -4.16 -11.12
N LEU A 130 12.24 -3.11 -10.30
CA LEU A 130 12.20 -1.72 -10.77
C LEU A 130 13.55 -1.31 -11.36
N VAL A 131 14.66 -1.65 -10.69
CA VAL A 131 16.01 -1.38 -11.20
C VAL A 131 16.22 -2.07 -12.55
N ALA A 132 15.83 -3.35 -12.68
CA ALA A 132 15.92 -4.11 -13.92
C ALA A 132 15.03 -3.57 -15.05
N GLN A 133 13.93 -2.87 -14.72
CA GLN A 133 13.08 -2.17 -15.68
C GLN A 133 13.68 -0.83 -16.16
N GLY A 134 14.86 -0.46 -15.67
CA GLY A 134 15.58 0.75 -16.09
C GLY A 134 15.30 1.98 -15.25
N PHE A 135 14.63 1.85 -14.09
CA PHE A 135 14.56 2.96 -13.14
C PHE A 135 15.91 3.11 -12.45
N ALA A 136 16.50 4.30 -12.55
CA ALA A 136 17.74 4.61 -11.85
C ALA A 136 17.52 4.49 -10.33
N PRO A 137 18.36 3.75 -9.57
CA PRO A 137 18.15 3.51 -8.14
C PRO A 137 17.99 4.78 -7.30
N ASP A 138 18.74 5.84 -7.63
CA ASP A 138 18.68 7.16 -6.99
C ASP A 138 17.39 7.95 -7.30
N ARG A 139 16.56 7.44 -8.22
CA ARG A 139 15.25 7.98 -8.61
C ARG A 139 14.09 7.04 -8.25
N ILE A 140 14.34 6.01 -7.44
CA ILE A 140 13.29 5.19 -6.83
C ILE A 140 13.11 5.65 -5.40
N VAL A 141 11.92 6.19 -5.09
CA VAL A 141 11.55 6.57 -3.73
C VAL A 141 10.81 5.41 -3.08
N LEU A 142 11.33 4.92 -1.96
CA LEU A 142 10.63 3.96 -1.11
C LEU A 142 9.57 4.66 -0.26
N GLY A 143 8.40 4.05 -0.13
CA GLY A 143 7.33 4.53 0.72
C GLY A 143 6.48 3.39 1.29
N GLY A 144 5.75 3.68 2.36
CA GLY A 144 4.78 2.75 2.92
C GLY A 144 4.13 3.30 4.17
N ASP A 145 3.02 2.68 4.58
CA ASP A 145 2.32 3.00 5.82
C ASP A 145 2.25 1.80 6.76
N SER A 146 2.29 2.04 8.08
CA SER A 146 2.20 0.97 9.08
C SER A 146 3.22 -0.15 8.82
N ALA A 147 2.77 -1.40 8.67
CA ALA A 147 3.61 -2.54 8.27
C ALA A 147 4.41 -2.30 6.98
N GLY A 148 3.81 -1.68 5.96
CA GLY A 148 4.49 -1.34 4.72
C GLY A 148 5.57 -0.27 4.90
N GLY A 149 5.39 0.65 5.85
CA GLY A 149 6.47 1.57 6.26
C GLY A 149 7.65 0.82 6.88
N GLY A 150 7.36 -0.24 7.65
CA GLY A 150 8.37 -1.16 8.16
C GLY A 150 9.15 -1.87 7.04
N LEU A 151 8.44 -2.38 6.00
CA LEU A 151 9.09 -2.98 4.83
C LEU A 151 9.97 -1.97 4.07
N ALA A 152 9.46 -0.75 3.85
CA ALA A 152 10.22 0.30 3.19
C ALA A 152 11.54 0.60 3.92
N LEU A 153 11.51 0.67 5.26
CA LEU A 153 12.69 0.90 6.07
C LEU A 153 13.63 -0.31 6.11
N ALA A 154 13.11 -1.54 6.04
CA ALA A 154 13.92 -2.75 6.04
C ALA A 154 14.80 -2.91 4.77
N LEU A 155 14.49 -2.16 3.70
CA LEU A 155 15.27 -2.14 2.47
C LEU A 155 16.42 -1.11 2.47
N LEU A 156 16.54 -0.29 3.51
CA LEU A 156 17.60 0.73 3.65
C LEU A 156 18.80 0.18 4.44
#